data_AF-A0A3R9R4C5-F1
#
_entry.id   AF-A0A3R9R4C5-F1
#
_cell.length_a   1.000
_cell.length_b   1.000
_cell.length_c   1.000
_cell.angle_alpha   90.00
_cell.angle_beta   90.00
_cell.angle_gamma   90.00
#
_symmetry.space_group_name_H-M   'P 1'
#
loop_
_entity.id
_entity.type
_entity.pdbx_description
1 polymer ?
#
loop_
_entity_poly.entity_id
_entity_poly.type
_entity_poly.pdbx_seq_one_letter_code
_entity_poly.pdbx_strand_id
1 'polypeptide(L)'
;MNFKRILGTDEYMRSIVAKISEYLGLSTEEVERRALRHLILDELRRVKAEKVLILSKYGVRSFEDLMRLVEEDKVSDVDAHDDMIRLDYLEDREKELENLLEELEGQTHRHMGNNE
;
A
#
# COMPACT_ATOMS: atom_id res chain seq x y z
N MET A 1 17.49 29.98 9.19
CA MET A 1 16.11 30.17 9.70
C MET A 1 15.32 28.89 9.43
N ASN A 2 14.73 28.29 10.47
CA ASN A 2 14.03 27.01 10.36
C ASN A 2 12.56 27.29 9.98
N PHE A 3 12.20 27.16 8.70
CA PHE A 3 10.86 27.49 8.18
C PHE A 3 9.72 26.72 8.86
N LYS A 4 10.01 25.54 9.45
CA LYS A 4 9.07 24.77 10.28
C LYS A 4 8.54 25.52 11.51
N ARG A 5 9.18 26.61 11.94
CA ARG A 5 8.86 27.29 13.21
C ARG A 5 7.85 28.44 13.08
N ILE A 6 7.46 28.80 11.85
CA ILE A 6 6.60 29.97 11.55
C ILE A 6 5.23 29.54 11.01
N LEU A 7 5.15 28.37 10.36
CA LEU A 7 3.92 27.84 9.76
C LEU A 7 3.52 26.55 10.49
N GLY A 8 2.22 26.32 10.68
CA GLY A 8 1.72 25.03 11.15
C GLY A 8 2.14 23.90 10.20
N THR A 9 2.20 22.65 10.66
CA THR A 9 2.61 21.50 9.83
C THR A 9 1.78 21.38 8.55
N ASP A 10 0.48 21.67 8.62
CA ASP A 10 -0.41 21.70 7.45
C ASP A 10 -0.07 22.79 6.46
N GLU A 11 0.26 23.99 6.96
CA GLU A 11 0.57 25.15 6.12
C GLU A 11 1.93 24.99 5.44
N TYR A 12 2.90 24.38 6.12
CA TYR A 12 4.19 23.99 5.52
C TYR A 12 4.01 22.95 4.40
N MET A 13 3.20 21.90 4.64
CA MET A 13 2.93 20.86 3.64
C MET A 13 2.26 21.43 2.38
N ARG A 14 1.23 22.28 2.55
CA ARG A 14 0.59 22.98 1.42
C ARG A 14 1.58 23.80 0.61
N SER A 15 2.53 24.47 1.27
CA SER A 15 3.58 25.24 0.57
C SER A 15 4.50 24.36 -0.28
N ILE A 16 4.79 23.13 0.15
CA ILE A 16 5.60 22.18 -0.61
C ILE A 16 4.81 21.68 -1.82
N VAL A 17 3.55 21.28 -1.61
CA VAL A 17 2.67 20.82 -2.70
C VAL A 17 2.55 21.90 -3.78
N ALA A 18 2.36 23.16 -3.40
CA ALA A 18 2.29 24.29 -4.34
C ALA A 18 3.59 24.45 -5.15
N LYS A 19 4.76 24.36 -4.50
CA LYS A 19 6.07 24.44 -5.19
C LYS A 19 6.28 23.30 -6.18
N ILE A 20 5.92 22.08 -5.80
CA ILE A 20 6.03 20.90 -6.67
C ILE A 20 5.05 21.03 -7.85
N SER A 21 3.83 21.49 -7.58
CA SER A 21 2.80 21.77 -8.59
C SER A 21 3.31 22.76 -9.64
N GLU A 22 3.86 23.91 -9.22
CA GLU A 22 4.45 24.89 -10.12
C GLU A 22 5.64 24.32 -10.91
N TYR A 23 6.56 23.63 -10.23
CA TYR A 23 7.76 23.06 -10.86
C TYR A 23 7.45 21.98 -11.90
N LEU A 24 6.42 21.16 -11.66
CA LEU A 24 6.05 20.05 -12.55
C LEU A 24 4.94 20.41 -13.55
N GLY A 25 4.32 21.59 -13.43
CA GLY A 25 3.17 21.98 -14.26
C GLY A 25 1.92 21.12 -14.03
N LEU A 26 1.69 20.67 -12.79
CA LEU A 26 0.56 19.84 -12.39
C LEU A 26 -0.35 20.59 -11.44
N SER A 27 -1.64 20.22 -11.34
CA SER A 27 -2.48 20.72 -10.25
C SER A 27 -1.98 20.19 -8.90
N THR A 28 -2.26 20.91 -7.82
CA THR A 28 -1.95 20.44 -6.45
C THR A 28 -2.63 19.10 -6.15
N GLU A 29 -3.87 18.94 -6.63
CA GLU A 29 -4.63 17.68 -6.55
C GLU A 29 -3.90 16.53 -7.26
N GLU A 30 -3.36 16.75 -8.45
CA GLU A 30 -2.63 15.72 -9.18
C GLU A 30 -1.30 15.35 -8.50
N VAL A 31 -0.63 16.32 -7.88
CA VAL A 31 0.57 16.07 -7.05
C VAL A 31 0.22 15.20 -5.85
N GLU A 32 -0.83 15.56 -5.12
CA GLU A 32 -1.31 14.81 -3.95
C GLU A 32 -1.75 13.40 -4.34
N ARG A 33 -2.53 13.26 -5.43
CA ARG A 33 -2.98 11.97 -5.96
C ARG A 33 -1.81 11.07 -6.32
N ARG A 34 -0.79 11.58 -7.03
CA ARG A 34 0.41 10.81 -7.36
C ARG A 34 1.20 10.39 -6.12
N ALA A 35 1.30 11.27 -5.12
CA ALA A 35 1.98 10.96 -3.87
C ALA A 35 1.27 9.84 -3.09
N LEU A 36 -0.06 9.94 -2.93
CA LEU A 36 -0.88 8.92 -2.28
C LEU A 36 -0.82 7.59 -3.03
N ARG A 37 -0.96 7.62 -4.36
CA ARG A 37 -0.85 6.42 -5.20
C ARG A 37 0.50 5.74 -5.04
N HIS A 38 1.59 6.52 -5.04
CA HIS A 38 2.93 5.98 -4.84
C HIS A 38 3.09 5.34 -3.46
N LEU A 39 2.55 5.97 -2.41
CA LEU A 39 2.59 5.45 -1.05
C LEU A 39 1.88 4.10 -0.94
N ILE A 40 0.64 4.01 -1.46
CA ILE A 40 -0.14 2.76 -1.43
C ILE A 40 0.58 1.64 -2.20
N LEU A 41 1.12 1.95 -3.39
CA LEU A 41 1.87 0.97 -4.18
C LEU A 41 3.18 0.52 -3.51
N ASP A 42 3.87 1.41 -2.79
CA ASP A 42 5.06 1.02 -2.02
C ASP A 42 4.70 0.06 -0.89
N GLU A 43 3.63 0.34 -0.14
CA GLU A 43 3.15 -0.55 0.91
C GLU A 43 2.67 -1.90 0.36
N LEU A 44 1.97 -1.92 -0.78
CA LEU A 44 1.60 -3.17 -1.46
C LEU A 44 2.82 -4.01 -1.83
N ARG A 45 3.89 -3.37 -2.33
CA ARG A 45 5.14 -4.08 -2.64
C ARG A 45 5.78 -4.69 -1.38
N ARG A 46 5.74 -3.97 -0.25
CA ARG A 46 6.28 -4.48 1.03
C ARG A 46 5.49 -5.69 1.51
N VAL A 47 4.17 -5.61 1.50
CA VAL A 47 3.28 -6.72 1.87
C VAL A 47 3.54 -7.94 0.98
N LYS A 48 3.54 -7.75 -0.34
CA LYS A 48 3.81 -8.83 -1.31
C LYS A 48 5.19 -9.46 -1.12
N ALA A 49 6.23 -8.65 -0.88
CA ALA A 49 7.59 -9.14 -0.62
C ALA A 49 7.66 -9.96 0.68
N GLU A 50 6.97 -9.52 1.73
CA GLU A 50 6.93 -10.24 3.01
C GLU A 50 6.19 -11.59 2.87
N LYS A 51 5.04 -11.61 2.19
CA LYS A 51 4.33 -12.86 1.86
C LYS A 51 5.24 -13.84 1.12
N VAL A 52 5.94 -13.38 0.08
CA VAL A 52 6.88 -14.21 -0.69
C VAL A 52 7.99 -14.76 0.20
N LEU A 53 8.55 -13.93 1.10
CA LEU A 53 9.61 -14.36 2.01
C LEU A 53 9.12 -15.47 2.95
N ILE A 54 7.94 -15.32 3.55
CA ILE A 54 7.36 -16.34 4.43
C ILE A 54 7.09 -17.63 3.66
N LEU A 55 6.38 -17.55 2.53
CA LEU A 55 6.02 -18.72 1.72
C LEU A 55 7.25 -19.48 1.19
N SER A 56 8.33 -18.74 0.89
CA SER A 56 9.60 -19.35 0.44
C SER A 56 10.26 -20.23 1.50
N LYS A 57 10.04 -19.99 2.79
CA LYS A 57 10.53 -20.86 3.89
C LYS A 57 10.00 -22.29 3.76
N TYR A 58 8.79 -22.44 3.22
CA TYR A 58 8.08 -23.71 3.05
C TYR A 58 8.14 -24.25 1.62
N GLY A 59 8.78 -23.52 0.69
CA GLY A 59 8.88 -23.92 -0.71
C GLY A 59 7.57 -23.83 -1.50
N VAL A 60 6.59 -23.07 -1.01
CA VAL A 60 5.26 -22.91 -1.63
C VAL A 60 5.07 -21.52 -2.23
N ARG A 61 3.99 -21.34 -2.99
CA ARG A 61 3.69 -20.07 -3.69
C ARG A 61 2.44 -19.36 -3.18
N SER A 62 1.61 -20.02 -2.37
CA SER A 62 0.40 -19.41 -1.81
C SER A 62 0.13 -19.88 -0.38
N PHE A 63 -0.70 -19.14 0.34
CA PHE A 63 -1.11 -19.48 1.70
C PHE A 63 -1.89 -20.81 1.71
N GLU A 64 -2.72 -21.06 0.70
CA GLU A 64 -3.46 -22.31 0.54
C GLU A 64 -2.53 -23.52 0.33
N ASP A 65 -1.41 -23.34 -0.38
CA ASP A 65 -0.41 -24.40 -0.51
C ASP A 65 0.25 -24.70 0.84
N LEU A 66 0.53 -23.68 1.66
CA LEU A 66 1.07 -23.87 3.01
C LEU A 66 0.06 -24.60 3.90
N MET A 67 -1.21 -24.17 3.91
CA MET A 67 -2.26 -24.83 4.68
C MET A 67 -2.37 -26.31 4.32
N ARG A 68 -2.30 -26.65 3.03
CA ARG A 68 -2.32 -28.05 2.58
C ARG A 68 -1.13 -28.86 3.09
N LEU A 69 0.07 -28.28 3.13
CA LEU A 69 1.23 -28.96 3.71
C LEU A 69 1.06 -29.24 5.20
N VAL A 70 0.40 -28.34 5.94
CA VAL A 70 0.08 -28.55 7.36
C VAL A 70 -1.00 -29.63 7.51
N GLU A 71 -2.07 -29.58 6.72
CA GLU A 71 -3.14 -30.60 6.72
C GLU A 71 -2.65 -32.01 6.38
N GLU A 72 -1.63 -32.12 5.52
CA GLU A 72 -1.01 -33.39 5.12
C GLU A 72 0.12 -33.85 6.09
N ASP A 73 0.28 -33.19 7.24
CA ASP A 73 1.35 -33.44 8.22
C ASP A 73 2.79 -33.33 7.63
N LYS A 74 2.95 -32.63 6.49
CA LYS A 74 4.27 -32.39 5.86
C LYS A 74 5.02 -31.23 6.49
N VAL A 75 4.28 -30.30 7.11
CA VAL A 75 4.80 -29.19 7.91
C VAL A 75 4.10 -29.23 9.27
N SER A 76 4.86 -29.07 10.35
CA SER A 76 4.32 -29.01 11.71
C SER A 76 3.44 -27.78 11.89
N ASP A 77 2.21 -27.97 12.36
CA ASP A 77 1.28 -26.87 12.71
C ASP A 77 1.91 -25.90 13.72
N VAL A 78 2.58 -26.43 14.75
CA VAL A 78 3.26 -25.62 15.77
C VAL A 78 4.38 -24.77 15.15
N ASP A 79 5.12 -25.32 14.19
CA ASP A 79 6.23 -24.61 13.54
C ASP A 79 5.74 -23.59 12.49
N ALA A 80 4.56 -23.81 11.92
CA ALA A 80 3.94 -22.91 10.94
C ALA A 80 3.05 -21.83 11.56
N HIS A 81 2.63 -21.99 12.81
CA HIS A 81 1.60 -21.19 13.46
C HIS A 81 1.79 -19.66 13.31
N ASP A 82 2.96 -19.15 13.73
CA ASP A 82 3.23 -17.71 13.70
C ASP A 82 3.28 -17.16 12.26
N ASP A 83 3.85 -17.94 11.33
CA ASP A 83 3.94 -17.57 9.93
C ASP A 83 2.56 -17.61 9.25
N MET A 84 1.67 -18.53 9.64
CA MET A 84 0.28 -18.59 9.18
C MET A 84 -0.53 -17.39 9.68
N ILE A 85 -0.44 -17.05 10.97
CA ILE A 85 -1.08 -15.84 11.52
C ILE A 85 -0.58 -14.59 10.79
N ARG A 86 0.73 -14.55 10.50
CA ARG A 86 1.31 -13.42 9.79
C ARG A 86 0.80 -13.31 8.35
N LEU A 87 0.65 -14.43 7.65
CA LEU A 87 0.12 -14.47 6.29
C LEU A 87 -1.35 -14.00 6.24
N ASP A 88 -2.19 -14.45 7.17
CA ASP A 88 -3.58 -14.02 7.30
C ASP A 88 -3.69 -12.49 7.45
N TYR A 89 -2.92 -11.90 8.38
CA TYR A 89 -2.83 -10.45 8.53
C TYR A 89 -2.37 -9.74 7.24
N LEU A 90 -1.39 -10.32 6.52
CA LEU A 90 -0.88 -9.74 5.29
C LEU A 90 -1.90 -9.81 4.14
N GLU A 91 -2.76 -10.83 4.10
CA GLU A 91 -3.86 -10.92 3.13
C GLU A 91 -4.91 -9.84 3.36
N ASP A 92 -5.35 -9.65 4.60
CA ASP A 92 -6.27 -8.58 4.95
C ASP A 92 -5.68 -7.21 4.63
N ARG A 93 -4.41 -6.98 4.99
CA ARG A 93 -3.72 -5.72 4.72
C ARG A 93 -3.51 -5.46 3.22
N GLU A 94 -3.20 -6.49 2.44
CA GLU A 94 -3.10 -6.40 0.98
C GLU A 94 -4.44 -5.95 0.39
N LYS A 95 -5.53 -6.58 0.81
CA LYS A 95 -6.89 -6.26 0.37
C LYS A 95 -7.31 -4.83 0.73
N GLU A 96 -7.00 -4.37 1.94
CA GLU A 96 -7.27 -2.98 2.34
C GLU A 96 -6.52 -1.97 1.46
N LEU A 97 -5.24 -2.22 1.17
CA LEU A 97 -4.44 -1.35 0.30
C LEU A 97 -4.94 -1.36 -1.15
N GLU A 98 -5.38 -2.51 -1.66
CA GLU A 98 -5.98 -2.62 -3.00
C GLU A 98 -7.29 -1.82 -3.08
N ASN A 99 -8.15 -1.90 -2.05
CA ASN A 99 -9.37 -1.10 -1.98
C ASN A 99 -9.07 0.42 -1.95
N LEU A 100 -8.09 0.85 -1.14
CA LEU A 100 -7.68 2.27 -1.07
C LEU A 100 -7.14 2.76 -2.43
N LEU A 101 -6.40 1.91 -3.15
CA LEU A 101 -5.92 2.23 -4.49
C LEU A 101 -7.09 2.38 -5.47
N GLU A 102 -8.06 1.46 -5.42
CA GLU A 102 -9.26 1.50 -6.26
C GLU A 102 -10.11 2.75 -5.96
N GLU A 103 -10.29 3.12 -4.69
CA GLU A 103 -11.01 4.34 -4.31
C GLU A 103 -10.32 5.59 -4.86
N LEU A 104 -8.99 5.67 -4.77
CA LEU A 104 -8.19 6.77 -5.29
C LEU A 104 -8.27 6.85 -6.83
N GLU A 105 -8.26 5.70 -7.52
CA GLU A 105 -8.34 5.65 -9.00
C GLU A 105 -9.78 5.86 -9.50
N GLY A 106 -10.79 5.33 -8.80
CA GLY A 106 -12.21 5.45 -9.13
C GLY A 106 -12.75 6.87 -8.99
N GLN A 107 -12.17 7.71 -8.13
CA GLN A 107 -12.44 9.16 -8.11
C GLN A 107 -11.98 9.86 -9.40
N THR A 108 -11.02 9.30 -10.14
CA THR A 108 -10.51 9.87 -11.40
C THR A 108 -11.57 9.85 -12.51
N HIS A 109 -12.45 8.83 -12.52
CA HIS A 109 -13.49 8.70 -13.56
C HIS A 109 -14.70 9.61 -13.34
N ARG A 110 -14.98 10.05 -12.11
CA ARG A 110 -16.12 10.94 -11.82
C ARG A 110 -15.86 12.41 -12.16
N HIS A 111 -14.60 12.85 -12.18
CA HIS A 111 -14.26 14.25 -12.47
C HIS A 111 -14.04 14.58 -13.95
N MET A 112 -13.88 13.59 -14.84
CA MET A 112 -13.78 13.82 -16.29
C MET A 112 -15.14 13.87 -17.02
N GLY A 113 -16.26 13.71 -16.32
CA GLY A 113 -17.61 13.63 -16.93
C GLY A 113 -18.45 14.91 -16.90
N ASN A 114 -17.95 16.01 -16.35
CA ASN A 114 -18.73 17.25 -16.19
C ASN A 114 -18.02 18.43 -16.86
N ASN A 115 -18.04 18.46 -18.20
CA ASN A 115 -17.78 19.66 -19.01
C ASN A 115 -18.50 19.47 -20.35
N GLU A 116 -19.83 19.62 -20.33
CA GLU A 116 -20.65 19.94 -21.51
C GLU A 116 -21.53 21.15 -21.16
#